data_AF-A0A1G5EY88-F1
#
_entry.id   AF-A0A1G5EY88-F1
#
_cell.length_a   1.000
_cell.length_b   1.000
_cell.length_c   1.000
_cell.angle_alpha   90.00
_cell.angle_beta   90.00
_cell.angle_gamma   90.00
#
_symmetry.space_group_name_H-M   'P 1'
#
loop_
_entity.id
_entity.type
_entity.pdbx_description
1 polymer ?
#
loop_
_entity_poly.entity_id
_entity_poly.type
_entity_poly.pdbx_seq_one_letter_code
_entity_poly.pdbx_strand_id
1 'polypeptide(L)'
;MYILTKLWNPEMFQGRYKKKNYFEGWYFKLINDKRDTVLGVIPGISLEADSKNSHSFIQVFDGIEGEVDYFSFPIDDFHSSNKNFVVQIGDNYFNSSKIKLDLENNNTKIQGTLSFYNIVPFPKSIIYPGIMGPFSYLPFMECYHGIVNIHHNIKGALTINHENISFDKGYGYIEKDWGVSFPEAYIWLQSNHFAQENISVMFSIAKIPWLRKHFIGHISFLKIGDNFFRFATYTGAKIKRLKKYANGIEAIIEDRHHRLEISATFSKSSILIAPQKGVMNREILESITSQVHVKLSDKSNNIIFQGEGKNTGLEMVGDLSVLLPKS
;
A
#
# COMPACT_ATOMS: atom_id res chain seq x y z
N MET A 1 -24.49 4.13 -12.78
CA MET A 1 -24.35 3.55 -11.42
C MET A 1 -22.88 3.35 -11.03
N TYR A 2 -22.09 2.58 -11.78
CA TYR A 2 -20.67 2.29 -11.47
C TYR A 2 -19.77 3.53 -11.21
N ILE A 3 -19.89 4.62 -12.00
CA ILE A 3 -19.10 5.85 -11.81
C ILE A 3 -19.30 6.48 -10.43
N LEU A 4 -20.53 6.45 -9.90
CA LEU A 4 -20.83 6.99 -8.57
C LEU A 4 -20.37 6.01 -7.49
N THR A 5 -20.61 4.71 -7.69
CA THR A 5 -20.21 3.66 -6.73
C THR A 5 -18.71 3.66 -6.49
N LYS A 6 -17.90 3.74 -7.55
CA LYS A 6 -16.44 3.60 -7.45
C LYS A 6 -15.75 4.74 -6.69
N LEU A 7 -16.37 5.92 -6.61
CA LEU A 7 -15.86 7.08 -5.88
C LEU A 7 -15.83 6.83 -4.35
N TRP A 8 -16.85 6.14 -3.84
CA TRP A 8 -16.99 5.79 -2.42
C TRP A 8 -16.37 4.43 -2.06
N ASN A 9 -15.99 3.67 -3.08
CA ASN A 9 -15.42 2.34 -2.96
C ASN A 9 -14.09 2.30 -3.73
N PRO A 10 -13.06 3.05 -3.27
CA PRO A 10 -11.74 3.07 -3.92
C PRO A 10 -11.12 1.67 -4.07
N GLU A 11 -11.46 0.74 -3.18
CA GLU A 11 -11.06 -0.67 -3.21
C GLU A 11 -11.55 -1.43 -4.44
N MET A 12 -12.61 -0.97 -5.10
CA MET A 12 -13.10 -1.61 -6.32
C MET A 12 -12.18 -1.33 -7.50
N PHE A 13 -12.28 -2.15 -8.55
CA PHE A 13 -11.69 -1.83 -9.84
C PHE A 13 -12.21 -0.47 -10.33
N GLN A 14 -11.31 0.42 -10.76
CA GLN A 14 -11.58 1.80 -11.20
C GLN A 14 -11.41 1.96 -12.71
N GLY A 15 -10.69 1.02 -13.33
CA GLY A 15 -10.21 1.03 -14.70
C GLY A 15 -11.19 0.57 -15.77
N ARG A 16 -12.46 0.27 -15.44
CA ARG A 16 -13.42 -0.34 -16.38
C ARG A 16 -13.53 0.35 -17.75
N TYR A 17 -13.39 1.67 -17.79
CA TYR A 17 -13.49 2.46 -19.02
C TYR A 17 -12.14 2.91 -19.59
N LYS A 18 -11.03 2.39 -19.05
CA LYS A 18 -9.68 2.64 -19.51
C LYS A 18 -9.32 1.62 -20.58
N LYS A 19 -8.54 2.07 -21.57
CA LYS A 19 -8.16 1.25 -22.74
C LYS A 19 -6.65 1.15 -22.96
N LYS A 20 -5.87 2.06 -22.37
CA LYS A 20 -4.42 2.19 -22.51
C LYS A 20 -3.86 3.16 -21.48
N ASN A 21 -2.54 3.15 -21.31
CA ASN A 21 -1.77 3.95 -20.36
C ASN A 21 -2.38 3.92 -18.95
N TYR A 22 -2.72 2.72 -18.49
CA TYR A 22 -3.42 2.54 -17.24
C TYR A 22 -2.86 1.35 -16.47
N PHE A 23 -2.66 1.53 -15.18
CA PHE A 23 -2.39 0.43 -14.27
C PHE A 23 -3.39 0.47 -13.12
N GLU A 24 -3.61 -0.69 -12.52
CA GLU A 24 -4.32 -0.81 -11.26
C GLU A 24 -3.88 -2.08 -10.55
N GLY A 25 -3.53 -1.97 -9.26
CA GLY A 25 -3.05 -3.08 -8.45
C GLY A 25 -3.47 -2.96 -7.00
N TRP A 26 -3.63 -4.10 -6.34
CA TRP A 26 -3.98 -4.20 -4.91
C TRP A 26 -2.85 -4.87 -4.17
N TYR A 27 -2.29 -4.21 -3.17
CA TYR A 27 -1.19 -4.72 -2.38
C TYR A 27 -1.72 -5.41 -1.13
N PHE A 28 -1.45 -6.70 -1.00
CA PHE A 28 -1.74 -7.51 0.18
C PHE A 28 -0.44 -7.80 0.90
N LYS A 29 -0.30 -7.31 2.12
CA LYS A 29 0.79 -7.70 3.02
C LYS A 29 0.30 -8.76 3.98
N LEU A 30 0.99 -9.90 4.02
CA LEU A 30 0.60 -11.09 4.75
C LEU A 30 1.78 -11.55 5.61
N ILE A 31 1.59 -11.57 6.92
CA ILE A 31 2.64 -11.94 7.87
C ILE A 31 2.09 -13.06 8.73
N ASN A 32 2.82 -14.17 8.84
CA ASN A 32 2.41 -15.28 9.69
C ASN A 32 2.64 -14.98 11.18
N ASP A 33 2.08 -15.81 12.07
CA ASP A 33 2.15 -15.61 13.53
C ASP A 33 3.60 -15.55 14.07
N LYS A 34 4.46 -16.41 13.53
CA LYS A 34 5.90 -16.48 13.88
C LYS A 34 6.71 -15.32 13.34
N ARG A 35 6.18 -14.58 12.35
CA ARG A 35 6.82 -13.46 11.66
C ARG A 35 8.09 -13.83 10.89
N ASP A 36 8.27 -15.12 10.62
CA ASP A 36 9.34 -15.69 9.80
C ASP A 36 8.91 -15.88 8.34
N THR A 37 7.64 -15.58 8.01
CA THR A 37 7.16 -15.46 6.64
C THR A 37 6.42 -14.13 6.48
N VAL A 38 6.92 -13.29 5.58
CA VAL A 38 6.39 -11.97 5.27
C VAL A 38 6.23 -11.90 3.74
N LEU A 39 5.01 -11.94 3.25
CA LEU A 39 4.71 -11.90 1.83
C LEU A 39 4.00 -10.61 1.45
N GLY A 40 4.38 -10.04 0.32
CA GLY A 40 3.55 -9.11 -0.40
C GLY A 40 2.99 -9.75 -1.67
N VAL A 41 1.70 -9.58 -1.92
CA VAL A 41 1.01 -10.11 -3.10
C VAL A 41 0.25 -8.98 -3.78
N ILE A 42 0.53 -8.77 -5.06
CA ILE A 42 0.02 -7.66 -5.86
C ILE A 42 -0.66 -8.19 -7.12
N PRO A 43 -1.94 -8.60 -7.06
CA PRO A 43 -2.75 -8.72 -8.27
C PRO A 43 -2.94 -7.36 -8.94
N GLY A 44 -2.92 -7.34 -10.27
CA GLY A 44 -3.12 -6.11 -11.01
C GLY A 44 -3.37 -6.31 -12.50
N ILE A 45 -3.53 -5.17 -13.17
CA ILE A 45 -3.70 -5.07 -14.62
C ILE A 45 -2.87 -3.90 -15.15
N SER A 46 -2.23 -4.13 -16.28
CA SER A 46 -1.42 -3.16 -17.01
C SER A 46 -1.97 -3.03 -18.43
N LEU A 47 -2.54 -1.86 -18.74
CA LEU A 47 -3.05 -1.50 -20.07
C LEU A 47 -2.05 -0.56 -20.72
N GLU A 48 -1.29 -1.08 -21.68
CA GLU A 48 -0.26 -0.32 -22.38
C GLU A 48 -0.80 0.47 -23.58
N ALA A 49 0.03 1.32 -24.17
CA ALA A 49 -0.30 2.05 -25.39
C ALA A 49 -0.58 1.11 -26.58
N ASP A 50 0.24 0.07 -26.72
CA ASP A 50 -0.02 -1.07 -27.60
C ASP A 50 -0.79 -2.13 -26.82
N SER A 51 -2.03 -2.39 -27.22
CA SER A 51 -2.90 -3.35 -26.55
C SER A 51 -2.34 -4.78 -26.55
N LYS A 52 -1.42 -5.10 -27.46
CA LYS A 52 -0.77 -6.43 -27.52
C LYS A 52 0.14 -6.72 -26.33
N ASN A 53 0.65 -5.67 -25.69
CA ASN A 53 1.49 -5.79 -24.49
C ASN A 53 0.68 -5.68 -23.20
N SER A 54 -0.62 -5.37 -23.30
CA SER A 54 -1.48 -5.31 -22.13
C SER A 54 -1.66 -6.70 -21.56
N HIS A 55 -1.55 -6.81 -20.23
CA HIS A 55 -1.65 -8.08 -19.52
C HIS A 55 -2.22 -7.83 -18.12
N SER A 56 -2.77 -8.88 -17.52
CA SER A 56 -2.98 -8.92 -16.09
C SER A 56 -1.81 -9.64 -15.42
N PHE A 57 -1.61 -9.39 -14.13
CA PHE A 57 -0.45 -9.94 -13.44
C PHE A 57 -0.75 -10.21 -11.98
N ILE A 58 0.06 -11.08 -11.39
CA ILE A 58 0.18 -11.22 -9.95
C ILE A 58 1.68 -11.17 -9.65
N GLN A 59 2.10 -10.18 -8.88
CA GLN A 59 3.47 -10.09 -8.39
C GLN A 59 3.50 -10.56 -6.94
N VAL A 60 4.38 -11.50 -6.62
CA VAL A 60 4.56 -12.02 -5.26
C VAL A 60 5.98 -11.72 -4.84
N PHE A 61 6.19 -11.21 -3.64
CA PHE A 61 7.52 -10.99 -3.11
C PHE A 61 7.66 -11.48 -1.67
N ASP A 62 8.80 -12.11 -1.41
CA ASP A 62 9.21 -12.60 -0.10
C ASP A 62 10.06 -11.54 0.60
N GLY A 63 9.57 -11.02 1.72
CA GLY A 63 10.25 -9.99 2.50
C GLY A 63 11.50 -10.44 3.26
N ILE A 64 11.66 -11.74 3.48
CA ILE A 64 12.79 -12.34 4.18
C ILE A 64 13.91 -12.63 3.18
N GLU A 65 13.60 -13.35 2.11
CA GLU A 65 14.59 -13.73 1.10
C GLU A 65 14.85 -12.62 0.07
N GLY A 66 13.92 -11.68 -0.10
CA GLY A 66 14.04 -10.57 -1.04
C GLY A 66 13.73 -10.99 -2.48
N GLU A 67 13.17 -12.18 -2.67
CA GLU A 67 12.83 -12.75 -3.97
C GLU A 67 11.49 -12.21 -4.46
N VAL A 68 11.38 -12.04 -5.77
CA VAL A 68 10.18 -11.49 -6.43
C VAL A 68 9.85 -12.34 -7.64
N ASP A 69 8.62 -12.83 -7.69
CA ASP A 69 8.04 -13.52 -8.83
C ASP A 69 6.97 -12.66 -9.49
N TYR A 70 7.00 -12.62 -10.81
CA TYR A 70 6.01 -11.92 -11.63
C TYR A 70 5.28 -12.92 -12.53
N PHE A 71 4.02 -13.19 -12.22
CA PHE A 71 3.15 -14.07 -13.00
C PHE A 71 2.33 -13.22 -13.96
N SER A 72 2.58 -13.37 -15.27
CA SER A 72 1.84 -12.65 -16.32
C SER A 72 0.71 -13.50 -16.89
N PHE A 73 -0.45 -12.89 -17.09
CA PHE A 73 -1.67 -13.52 -17.58
C PHE A 73 -2.26 -12.70 -18.74
N PRO A 74 -2.93 -13.36 -19.70
CA PRO A 74 -3.78 -12.66 -20.67
C PRO A 74 -4.77 -11.69 -20.01
N ILE A 75 -5.14 -10.62 -20.72
CA ILE A 75 -6.14 -9.68 -20.22
C ILE A 75 -7.51 -10.36 -20.02
N ASP A 76 -7.84 -11.35 -20.84
CA ASP A 76 -9.13 -12.05 -20.79
C ASP A 76 -9.32 -12.84 -19.49
N ASP A 77 -8.23 -13.18 -18.79
CA ASP A 77 -8.27 -13.86 -17.49
C ASP A 77 -8.59 -12.89 -16.33
N PHE A 78 -8.57 -11.58 -16.57
CA PHE A 78 -8.89 -10.56 -15.57
C PHE A 78 -10.39 -10.30 -15.51
N HIS A 79 -10.97 -10.55 -14.34
CA HIS A 79 -12.35 -10.25 -14.03
C HIS A 79 -12.48 -9.43 -12.75
N SER A 80 -13.45 -8.51 -12.74
CA SER A 80 -13.73 -7.69 -11.56
C SER A 80 -15.22 -7.44 -11.36
N SER A 81 -15.62 -7.24 -10.10
CA SER A 81 -16.99 -6.90 -9.75
C SER A 81 -17.30 -5.42 -9.99
N ASN A 82 -18.54 -5.15 -10.36
CA ASN A 82 -19.08 -3.80 -10.54
C ASN A 82 -19.71 -3.21 -9.29
N LYS A 83 -19.71 -3.92 -8.16
CA LYS A 83 -20.41 -3.52 -6.92
C LYS A 83 -19.51 -3.47 -5.69
N ASN A 84 -18.49 -4.31 -5.63
CA ASN A 84 -17.62 -4.49 -4.47
C ASN A 84 -16.21 -4.87 -4.91
N PHE A 85 -15.25 -4.82 -4.00
CA PHE A 85 -13.90 -5.29 -4.28
C PHE A 85 -13.90 -6.80 -4.46
N VAL A 86 -13.83 -7.23 -5.72
CA VAL A 86 -13.57 -8.61 -6.14
C VAL A 86 -12.74 -8.51 -7.41
N VAL A 87 -11.59 -9.18 -7.41
CA VAL A 87 -10.70 -9.36 -8.56
C VAL A 87 -10.42 -10.86 -8.70
N GLN A 88 -10.47 -11.34 -9.93
CA GLN A 88 -10.09 -12.70 -10.29
C GLN A 88 -9.11 -12.62 -11.48
N ILE A 89 -8.04 -13.40 -11.41
CA ILE A 89 -7.02 -13.52 -12.47
C ILE A 89 -6.75 -15.01 -12.65
N GLY A 90 -7.31 -15.59 -13.71
CA GLY A 90 -7.36 -17.05 -13.89
C GLY A 90 -8.05 -17.73 -12.70
N ASP A 91 -7.37 -18.66 -12.05
CA ASP A 91 -7.87 -19.39 -10.87
C ASP A 91 -7.64 -18.69 -9.51
N ASN A 92 -7.03 -17.50 -9.55
CA ASN A 92 -6.71 -16.69 -8.37
C ASN A 92 -7.85 -15.74 -8.03
N TYR A 93 -8.11 -15.52 -6.74
CA TYR A 93 -9.23 -14.70 -6.27
C TYR A 93 -8.83 -13.76 -5.14
N PHE A 94 -9.26 -12.50 -5.21
CA PHE A 94 -8.89 -11.44 -4.28
C PHE A 94 -10.11 -10.59 -3.91
N ASN A 95 -10.32 -10.37 -2.60
CA ASN A 95 -11.26 -9.39 -2.09
C ASN A 95 -10.77 -8.83 -0.73
N SER A 96 -11.59 -8.05 -0.03
CA SER A 96 -11.23 -7.43 1.25
C SER A 96 -11.09 -8.42 2.42
N SER A 97 -11.57 -9.66 2.28
CA SER A 97 -11.61 -10.67 3.34
C SER A 97 -11.02 -12.03 2.95
N LYS A 98 -10.46 -12.18 1.76
CA LYS A 98 -9.99 -13.47 1.23
C LYS A 98 -9.00 -13.26 0.10
N ILE A 99 -7.98 -14.11 0.10
CA ILE A 99 -7.06 -14.34 -1.02
C ILE A 99 -7.00 -15.85 -1.31
N LYS A 100 -7.17 -16.24 -2.57
CA LYS A 100 -6.91 -17.60 -3.08
C LYS A 100 -5.81 -17.49 -4.13
N LEU A 101 -4.75 -18.26 -3.93
CA LEU A 101 -3.63 -18.33 -4.85
C LEU A 101 -3.56 -19.72 -5.47
N ASP A 102 -3.33 -19.73 -6.77
CA ASP A 102 -2.98 -20.87 -7.60
C ASP A 102 -2.01 -20.36 -8.66
N LEU A 103 -0.74 -20.31 -8.27
CA LEU A 103 0.35 -19.72 -9.03
C LEU A 103 1.42 -20.78 -9.25
N GLU A 104 1.89 -20.90 -10.49
CA GLU A 104 2.97 -21.81 -10.85
C GLU A 104 3.77 -21.22 -12.01
N ASN A 105 5.08 -21.12 -11.82
CA ASN A 105 6.07 -20.83 -12.86
C ASN A 105 7.22 -21.84 -12.74
N ASN A 106 8.31 -21.67 -13.50
CA ASN A 106 9.42 -22.62 -13.49
C ASN A 106 10.15 -22.74 -12.14
N ASN A 107 10.05 -21.72 -11.28
CA ASN A 107 10.81 -21.59 -10.04
C ASN A 107 9.92 -21.65 -8.79
N THR A 108 8.67 -21.17 -8.92
CA THR A 108 7.80 -20.88 -7.78
C THR A 108 6.41 -21.46 -8.00
N LYS A 109 5.94 -22.20 -7.00
CA LYS A 109 4.56 -22.72 -6.91
C LYS A 109 3.93 -22.30 -5.59
N ILE A 110 2.81 -21.58 -5.68
CA ILE A 110 2.06 -21.08 -4.51
C ILE A 110 0.60 -21.49 -4.66
N GLN A 111 0.10 -22.28 -3.72
CA GLN A 111 -1.29 -22.75 -3.72
C GLN A 111 -1.90 -22.63 -2.34
N GLY A 112 -3.13 -22.13 -2.26
CA GLY A 112 -3.86 -22.11 -1.00
C GLY A 112 -4.91 -21.02 -0.91
N THR A 113 -5.45 -20.86 0.29
CA THR A 113 -6.47 -19.86 0.57
C THR A 113 -6.28 -19.32 1.97
N LEU A 114 -6.25 -17.99 2.07
CA LEU A 114 -6.29 -17.29 3.33
C LEU A 114 -7.59 -16.51 3.44
N SER A 115 -8.22 -16.58 4.60
CA SER A 115 -9.39 -15.78 4.96
C SER A 115 -8.99 -14.77 6.04
N PHE A 116 -9.57 -13.58 5.97
CA PHE A 116 -9.29 -12.48 6.88
C PHE A 116 -10.47 -12.24 7.81
N TYR A 117 -10.17 -12.02 9.08
CA TYR A 117 -11.16 -11.72 10.12
C TYR A 117 -10.64 -10.60 11.02
N ASN A 118 -11.50 -10.07 11.90
CA ASN A 118 -11.21 -8.87 12.70
C ASN A 118 -10.70 -7.70 11.83
N ILE A 119 -11.31 -7.55 10.65
CA ILE A 119 -10.89 -6.56 9.66
C ILE A 119 -11.18 -5.17 10.20
N VAL A 120 -10.15 -4.34 10.28
CA VAL A 120 -10.25 -2.92 10.62
C VAL A 120 -10.23 -2.12 9.32
N PRO A 121 -11.38 -1.64 8.82
CA PRO A 121 -11.43 -0.84 7.61
C PRO A 121 -10.81 0.54 7.82
N PHE A 122 -10.37 1.17 6.73
CA PHE A 122 -10.03 2.59 6.80
C PHE A 122 -11.29 3.43 7.04
N PRO A 123 -11.28 4.41 7.98
CA PRO A 123 -12.45 5.22 8.28
C PRO A 123 -12.79 6.17 7.13
N LYS A 124 -13.91 5.91 6.45
CA LYS A 124 -14.47 6.71 5.36
C LYS A 124 -15.57 7.65 5.87
N SER A 125 -15.74 8.79 5.20
CA SER A 125 -16.89 9.67 5.38
C SER A 125 -17.26 10.33 4.05
N ILE A 126 -18.38 11.08 4.02
CA ILE A 126 -18.79 11.82 2.82
C ILE A 126 -17.69 12.81 2.39
N ILE A 127 -17.00 13.44 3.34
CA ILE A 127 -15.93 14.41 3.03
C ILE A 127 -14.63 13.67 2.67
N TYR A 128 -14.41 12.49 3.25
CA TYR A 128 -13.19 11.70 3.10
C TYR A 128 -13.52 10.28 2.61
N PRO A 129 -13.77 10.07 1.31
CA PRO A 129 -14.13 8.77 0.75
C PRO A 129 -13.02 7.71 0.87
N GLY A 130 -11.78 8.16 1.09
CA GLY A 130 -10.60 7.34 1.34
C GLY A 130 -9.45 8.17 1.90
N ILE A 131 -8.25 7.59 1.93
CA ILE A 131 -7.05 8.23 2.51
C ILE A 131 -6.65 9.52 1.78
N MET A 132 -6.88 9.59 0.47
CA MET A 132 -6.65 10.81 -0.33
C MET A 132 -7.64 11.94 -0.03
N GLY A 133 -8.68 11.68 0.77
CA GLY A 133 -9.65 12.69 1.18
C GLY A 133 -10.29 13.40 -0.03
N PRO A 134 -10.32 14.74 -0.05
CA PRO A 134 -10.88 15.50 -1.17
C PRO A 134 -10.16 15.27 -2.50
N PHE A 135 -8.91 14.81 -2.50
CA PHE A 135 -8.18 14.54 -3.74
C PHE A 135 -8.76 13.35 -4.53
N SER A 136 -9.55 12.48 -3.90
CA SER A 136 -10.30 11.43 -4.59
C SER A 136 -11.31 11.98 -5.62
N TYR A 137 -11.72 13.24 -5.49
CA TYR A 137 -12.64 13.90 -6.43
C TYR A 137 -11.93 14.59 -7.59
N LEU A 138 -10.60 14.78 -7.52
CA LEU A 138 -9.86 15.48 -8.55
C LEU A 138 -9.58 14.53 -9.73
N PRO A 139 -9.92 14.91 -10.98
CA PRO A 139 -9.57 14.10 -12.13
C PRO A 139 -8.09 14.27 -12.52
N PHE A 140 -7.59 13.34 -13.34
CA PHE A 140 -6.29 13.41 -14.01
C PHE A 140 -5.03 13.39 -13.12
N MET A 141 -5.12 12.90 -11.88
CA MET A 141 -3.91 12.55 -11.13
C MET A 141 -3.19 11.36 -11.79
N GLU A 142 -1.86 11.38 -11.76
CA GLU A 142 -1.04 10.29 -12.31
C GLU A 142 -1.18 9.00 -11.52
N CYS A 143 -1.30 9.09 -10.21
CA CYS A 143 -1.54 7.99 -9.30
C CYS A 143 -2.61 8.38 -8.29
N TYR A 144 -3.55 7.48 -8.06
CA TYR A 144 -4.46 7.51 -6.93
C TYR A 144 -4.13 6.35 -6.01
N HIS A 145 -4.32 6.59 -4.72
CA HIS A 145 -4.01 5.68 -3.64
C HIS A 145 -5.25 5.43 -2.78
N GLY A 146 -5.45 4.20 -2.37
CA GLY A 146 -6.60 3.76 -1.57
C GLY A 146 -6.19 2.72 -0.54
N ILE A 147 -6.84 2.77 0.63
CA ILE A 147 -6.64 1.76 1.68
C ILE A 147 -7.92 0.94 1.77
N VAL A 148 -7.78 -0.37 1.64
CA VAL A 148 -8.89 -1.32 1.77
C VAL A 148 -9.10 -1.63 3.25
N ASN A 149 -8.05 -2.08 3.94
CA ASN A 149 -8.05 -2.23 5.40
C ASN A 149 -6.67 -1.92 5.98
N ILE A 150 -6.64 -1.45 7.22
CA ILE A 150 -5.40 -1.07 7.92
C ILE A 150 -4.83 -2.21 8.77
N HIS A 151 -5.67 -3.20 9.06
CA HIS A 151 -5.33 -4.36 9.87
C HIS A 151 -6.37 -5.46 9.66
N HIS A 152 -5.94 -6.71 9.68
CA HIS A 152 -6.79 -7.88 9.80
C HIS A 152 -5.99 -9.05 10.36
N ASN A 153 -6.66 -10.01 10.98
CA ASN A 153 -6.08 -11.32 11.30
C ASN A 153 -6.26 -12.29 10.13
N ILE A 154 -5.35 -13.25 10.02
CA ILE A 154 -5.33 -14.24 8.96
C ILE A 154 -5.66 -15.64 9.51
N LYS A 155 -6.42 -16.41 8.72
CA LYS A 155 -6.71 -17.83 8.92
C LYS A 155 -6.43 -18.59 7.63
N GLY A 156 -5.78 -19.74 7.73
CA GLY A 156 -5.46 -20.62 6.61
C GLY A 156 -3.95 -20.81 6.42
N ALA A 157 -3.60 -21.43 5.30
CA ALA A 157 -2.23 -21.74 4.95
C ALA A 157 -2.00 -21.60 3.44
N LEU A 158 -0.74 -21.40 3.07
CA LEU A 158 -0.26 -21.47 1.69
C LEU A 158 0.79 -22.58 1.60
N THR A 159 0.71 -23.38 0.54
CA THR A 159 1.80 -24.25 0.13
C THR A 159 2.69 -23.48 -0.83
N ILE A 160 3.94 -23.22 -0.44
CA ILE A 160 4.96 -22.50 -1.22
C ILE A 160 6.11 -23.45 -1.48
N ASN A 161 6.40 -23.77 -2.75
CA ASN A 161 7.49 -24.68 -3.13
C ASN A 161 7.52 -25.99 -2.33
N HIS A 162 6.35 -26.61 -2.16
CA HIS A 162 6.08 -27.82 -1.36
C HIS A 162 6.04 -27.65 0.16
N GLU A 163 6.41 -26.50 0.70
CA GLU A 163 6.31 -26.22 2.14
C GLU A 163 4.95 -25.64 2.49
N ASN A 164 4.25 -26.26 3.44
CA ASN A 164 2.96 -25.76 3.91
C ASN A 164 3.14 -24.79 5.07
N ILE A 165 2.94 -23.50 4.81
CA ILE A 165 3.13 -22.41 5.77
C ILE A 165 1.78 -21.97 6.29
N SER A 166 1.58 -22.10 7.61
CA SER A 166 0.38 -21.58 8.28
C SER A 166 0.48 -20.07 8.46
N PHE A 167 -0.60 -19.37 8.16
CA PHE A 167 -0.82 -17.96 8.47
C PHE A 167 -1.87 -17.78 9.57
N ASP A 168 -2.29 -18.85 10.25
CA ASP A 168 -3.23 -18.74 11.35
C ASP A 168 -2.69 -17.80 12.43
N LYS A 169 -3.53 -16.85 12.87
CA LYS A 169 -3.18 -15.77 13.82
C LYS A 169 -2.17 -14.75 13.28
N GLY A 170 -1.76 -14.88 12.02
CA GLY A 170 -1.02 -13.86 11.31
C GLY A 170 -1.81 -12.56 11.15
N TYR A 171 -1.14 -11.54 10.65
CA TYR A 171 -1.69 -10.22 10.44
C TYR A 171 -1.44 -9.74 9.02
N GLY A 172 -2.32 -8.85 8.54
CA GLY A 172 -2.11 -8.24 7.25
C GLY A 172 -2.66 -6.82 7.12
N TYR A 173 -2.40 -6.26 5.95
CA TYR A 173 -2.75 -4.91 5.52
C TYR A 173 -3.06 -4.94 4.02
N ILE A 174 -4.05 -4.15 3.58
CA ILE A 174 -4.43 -4.11 2.17
C ILE A 174 -4.59 -2.67 1.70
N GLU A 175 -3.84 -2.32 0.66
CA GLU A 175 -3.96 -1.05 -0.06
C GLU A 175 -4.01 -1.26 -1.57
N LYS A 176 -4.09 -0.16 -2.30
CA LYS A 176 -4.36 -0.17 -3.72
C LYS A 176 -3.90 1.11 -4.37
N ASP A 177 -3.28 0.98 -5.54
CA ASP A 177 -2.93 2.10 -6.39
C ASP A 177 -3.49 1.92 -7.80
N TRP A 178 -3.86 3.03 -8.43
CA TRP A 178 -4.33 3.03 -9.81
C TRP A 178 -4.06 4.36 -10.50
N GLY A 179 -3.89 4.34 -11.82
CA GLY A 179 -3.63 5.55 -12.58
C GLY A 179 -2.80 5.27 -13.83
N VAL A 180 -1.91 6.20 -14.14
CA VAL A 180 -1.00 6.16 -15.29
C VAL A 180 0.42 5.82 -14.86
N SER A 181 0.93 6.44 -13.80
CA SER A 181 2.31 6.25 -13.33
C SER A 181 2.38 6.46 -11.83
N PHE A 182 3.29 5.76 -11.16
CA PHE A 182 3.69 6.15 -9.82
C PHE A 182 4.41 7.52 -9.84
N PRO A 183 4.35 8.30 -8.75
CA PRO A 183 5.05 9.58 -8.64
C PRO A 183 6.55 9.45 -8.94
N GLU A 184 7.16 10.52 -9.46
CA GLU A 184 8.60 10.53 -9.76
C GLU A 184 9.44 10.32 -8.49
N ALA A 185 9.04 10.94 -7.39
CA ALA A 185 9.66 10.85 -6.08
C ALA A 185 8.61 10.71 -5.00
N TYR A 186 8.79 9.72 -4.12
CA TYR A 186 7.91 9.48 -2.99
C TYR A 186 8.61 8.68 -1.88
N ILE A 187 8.03 8.77 -0.69
CA ILE A 187 8.29 7.87 0.44
C ILE A 187 6.95 7.26 0.81
N TRP A 188 6.93 5.95 1.03
CA TRP A 188 5.80 5.23 1.60
C TRP A 188 6.28 4.39 2.78
N LEU A 189 5.48 4.35 3.84
CA LEU A 189 5.74 3.58 5.04
C LEU A 189 4.42 3.03 5.57
N GLN A 190 4.40 1.75 5.95
CA GLN A 190 3.29 1.12 6.64
C GLN A 190 3.76 0.14 7.70
N SER A 191 3.18 0.22 8.90
CA SER A 191 3.35 -0.82 9.92
C SER A 191 2.08 -1.01 10.74
N ASN A 192 1.80 -2.25 11.09
CA ASN A 192 0.73 -2.64 12.01
C ASN A 192 1.17 -3.76 12.97
N HIS A 193 2.49 -3.87 13.18
CA HIS A 193 3.13 -4.90 13.99
C HIS A 193 3.92 -4.25 15.11
N PHE A 194 3.20 -3.81 16.14
CA PHE A 194 3.78 -3.20 17.34
C PHE A 194 3.73 -4.20 18.51
N ALA A 195 4.49 -3.92 19.57
CA ALA A 195 4.38 -4.68 20.82
C ALA A 195 3.00 -4.51 21.47
N GLN A 196 2.42 -3.30 21.36
CA GLN A 196 1.03 -3.04 21.72
C GLN A 196 0.12 -3.44 20.55
N GLU A 197 -0.96 -4.17 20.86
CA GLU A 197 -1.98 -4.52 19.87
C GLU A 197 -2.78 -3.29 19.40
N ASN A 198 -3.48 -3.44 18.27
CA ASN A 198 -4.37 -2.42 17.72
C ASN A 198 -3.70 -1.08 17.36
N ILE A 199 -2.41 -1.14 17.04
CA ILE A 199 -1.64 -0.01 16.50
C ILE A 199 -1.45 -0.20 15.00
N SER A 200 -1.70 0.86 14.22
CA SER A 200 -1.39 0.89 12.80
C SER A 200 -0.95 2.28 12.39
N VAL A 201 0.13 2.38 11.65
CA VAL A 201 0.68 3.61 11.12
C VAL A 201 0.85 3.49 9.61
N MET A 202 0.54 4.57 8.91
CA MET A 202 0.94 4.75 7.52
C MET A 202 1.44 6.18 7.34
N PHE A 203 2.48 6.34 6.53
CA PHE A 203 2.98 7.63 6.12
C PHE A 203 3.36 7.58 4.65
N SER A 204 2.87 8.54 3.88
CA SER A 204 3.32 8.76 2.52
C SER A 204 3.47 10.24 2.23
N ILE A 205 4.54 10.58 1.51
CA ILE A 205 4.79 11.89 0.93
C ILE A 205 5.26 11.72 -0.51
N ALA A 206 4.70 12.49 -1.43
CA ALA A 206 5.00 12.37 -2.85
C ALA A 206 5.02 13.72 -3.55
N LYS A 207 5.82 13.82 -4.61
CA LYS A 207 5.73 14.90 -5.58
C LYS A 207 4.65 14.54 -6.60
N ILE A 208 3.53 15.26 -6.53
CA ILE A 208 2.34 14.97 -7.31
C ILE A 208 2.24 15.99 -8.45
N PRO A 209 2.26 15.54 -9.72
CA PRO A 209 1.98 16.42 -10.85
C PRO A 209 0.55 16.93 -10.81
N TRP A 210 0.40 18.22 -11.04
CA TRP A 210 -0.88 18.90 -11.17
C TRP A 210 -0.82 19.81 -12.38
N LEU A 211 -1.46 19.38 -13.48
CA LEU A 211 -1.48 20.11 -14.75
C LEU A 211 -0.04 20.42 -15.23
N ARG A 212 0.32 21.70 -15.30
CA ARG A 212 1.67 22.18 -15.69
C ARG A 212 2.61 22.42 -14.51
N LYS A 213 2.17 22.14 -13.28
CA LYS A 213 2.93 22.32 -12.03
C LYS A 213 3.01 21.01 -11.28
N HIS A 214 3.59 21.05 -10.09
CA HIS A 214 3.56 19.96 -9.12
C HIS A 214 3.34 20.55 -7.73
N PHE A 215 2.89 19.71 -6.80
CA PHE A 215 2.87 20.03 -5.38
C PHE A 215 3.37 18.83 -4.58
N ILE A 216 3.84 19.08 -3.35
CA ILE A 216 4.21 18.03 -2.41
C ILE A 216 2.98 17.70 -1.57
N GLY A 217 2.43 16.51 -1.77
CA GLY A 217 1.31 15.98 -1.01
C GLY A 217 1.80 15.00 0.05
N HIS A 218 1.19 15.00 1.22
CA HIS A 218 1.38 13.93 2.21
C HIS A 218 0.04 13.47 2.77
N ILE A 219 0.01 12.18 3.12
CA ILE A 219 -1.09 11.50 3.77
C ILE A 219 -0.49 10.57 4.83
N SER A 220 -1.08 10.55 6.00
CA SER A 220 -0.63 9.71 7.10
C SER A 220 -1.74 9.49 8.09
N PHE A 221 -1.68 8.37 8.79
CA PHE A 221 -2.46 8.16 9.99
C PHE A 221 -1.69 7.38 11.03
N LEU A 222 -2.13 7.52 12.28
CA LEU A 222 -1.80 6.64 13.38
C LEU A 222 -3.12 6.22 14.05
N LYS A 223 -3.36 4.91 14.14
CA LYS A 223 -4.46 4.33 14.93
C LYS A 223 -3.90 3.80 16.25
N ILE A 224 -4.55 4.13 17.35
CA ILE A 224 -4.23 3.66 18.71
C ILE A 224 -5.53 3.22 19.38
N GLY A 225 -5.76 1.91 19.50
CA GLY A 225 -7.06 1.41 19.95
C GLY A 225 -8.16 1.96 19.03
N ASP A 226 -9.19 2.57 19.58
CA ASP A 226 -10.29 3.15 18.77
C ASP A 226 -9.99 4.57 18.25
N ASN A 227 -8.89 5.19 18.67
CA ASN A 227 -8.53 6.55 18.25
C ASN A 227 -7.82 6.53 16.90
N PHE A 228 -8.24 7.44 16.01
CA PHE A 228 -7.67 7.57 14.67
C PHE A 228 -7.15 9.00 14.43
N PHE A 229 -5.83 9.14 14.40
CA PHE A 229 -5.15 10.42 14.18
C PHE A 229 -4.78 10.55 12.72
N ARG A 230 -5.37 11.51 12.00
CA ARG A 230 -5.15 11.72 10.56
C ARG A 230 -4.33 12.98 10.32
N PHE A 231 -3.24 12.84 9.59
CA PHE A 231 -2.37 13.93 9.18
C PHE A 231 -2.26 13.94 7.65
N ALA A 232 -2.80 14.95 6.99
CA ALA A 232 -2.68 15.07 5.54
C ALA A 232 -2.59 16.53 5.12
N THR A 233 -2.07 16.78 3.91
CA THR A 233 -2.06 18.13 3.33
C THR A 233 -3.45 18.77 3.34
N TYR A 234 -4.51 17.99 3.08
CA TYR A 234 -5.89 18.49 3.07
C TYR A 234 -6.51 18.70 4.46
N THR A 235 -5.91 18.19 5.55
CA THR A 235 -6.37 18.48 6.93
C THR A 235 -5.66 19.69 7.53
N GLY A 236 -4.73 20.31 6.81
CA GLY A 236 -3.90 21.41 7.29
C GLY A 236 -2.69 20.96 8.10
N ALA A 237 -2.45 19.64 8.23
CA ALA A 237 -1.21 19.12 8.78
C ALA A 237 -0.02 19.53 7.90
N LYS A 238 1.15 19.70 8.51
CA LYS A 238 2.38 20.13 7.82
C LYS A 238 3.54 19.23 8.18
N ILE A 239 4.34 18.88 7.18
CA ILE A 239 5.67 18.30 7.39
C ILE A 239 6.58 19.40 7.94
N LYS A 240 6.98 19.29 9.21
CA LYS A 240 7.89 20.22 9.88
C LYS A 240 9.35 19.85 9.65
N ARG A 241 9.62 18.56 9.53
CA ARG A 241 10.95 18.02 9.28
C ARG A 241 10.80 16.76 8.45
N LEU A 242 11.66 16.64 7.44
CA LEU A 242 11.92 15.39 6.74
C LEU A 242 13.43 15.29 6.59
N LYS A 243 14.03 14.20 7.02
CA LYS A 243 15.46 13.94 6.88
C LYS A 243 15.64 12.54 6.33
N LYS A 244 16.49 12.41 5.32
CA LYS A 244 16.95 11.13 4.79
C LYS A 244 18.32 10.82 5.41
N TYR A 245 18.49 9.59 5.86
CA TYR A 245 19.76 9.03 6.27
C TYR A 245 20.17 7.91 5.29
N ALA A 246 21.40 7.40 5.43
CA ALA A 246 21.88 6.31 4.57
C ALA A 246 20.97 5.06 4.63
N ASN A 247 20.41 4.77 5.80
CA ASN A 247 19.61 3.58 6.08
C ASN A 247 18.22 3.92 6.63
N GLY A 248 17.63 5.07 6.30
CA GLY A 248 16.33 5.41 6.90
C GLY A 248 15.86 6.84 6.70
N ILE A 249 14.77 7.16 7.39
CA ILE A 249 14.15 8.48 7.38
C ILE A 249 13.75 8.93 8.78
N GLU A 250 13.67 10.24 8.95
CA GLU A 250 12.92 10.88 10.02
C GLU A 250 11.90 11.84 9.43
N ALA A 251 10.66 11.78 9.90
CA ALA A 251 9.61 12.73 9.58
C ALA A 251 8.98 13.28 10.87
N ILE A 252 8.70 14.58 10.88
CA ILE A 252 7.86 15.23 11.91
C ILE A 252 6.69 15.88 11.18
N ILE A 253 5.49 15.52 11.61
CA ILE A 253 4.22 16.00 11.05
C ILE A 253 3.43 16.65 12.17
N GLU A 254 2.90 17.84 11.92
CA GLU A 254 2.15 18.58 12.92
C GLU A 254 0.85 19.14 12.36
N ASP A 255 -0.23 19.01 13.12
CA ASP A 255 -1.46 19.76 12.93
C ASP A 255 -1.62 20.80 14.06
N ARG A 256 -2.84 21.29 14.30
CA ARG A 256 -3.13 22.25 15.37
C ARG A 256 -3.10 21.67 16.79
N HIS A 257 -3.21 20.35 16.92
CA HIS A 257 -3.42 19.65 18.19
C HIS A 257 -2.29 18.71 18.57
N HIS A 258 -1.65 18.11 17.57
CA HIS A 258 -0.75 16.98 17.74
C HIS A 258 0.55 17.15 16.95
N ARG A 259 1.53 16.34 17.34
CA ARG A 259 2.82 16.17 16.68
C ARG A 259 3.11 14.66 16.57
N LEU A 260 3.30 14.20 15.33
CA LEU A 260 3.64 12.82 14.99
C LEU A 260 5.10 12.78 14.51
N GLU A 261 5.93 12.06 15.24
CA GLU A 261 7.32 11.78 14.90
C GLU A 261 7.44 10.33 14.42
N ILE A 262 8.11 10.15 13.28
CA ILE A 262 8.35 8.85 12.64
C ILE A 262 9.83 8.75 12.35
N SER A 263 10.48 7.72 12.88
CA SER A 263 11.86 7.38 12.55
C SER A 263 11.90 5.95 12.03
N ALA A 264 12.26 5.74 10.78
CA ALA A 264 12.25 4.42 10.17
C ALA A 264 13.65 4.02 9.72
N THR A 265 14.00 2.75 9.94
CA THR A 265 15.26 2.15 9.52
C THR A 265 15.00 1.12 8.43
N PHE A 266 15.62 1.36 7.29
CA PHE A 266 15.60 0.51 6.11
C PHE A 266 16.34 -0.80 6.39
N SER A 267 15.77 -1.92 5.95
CA SER A 267 16.36 -3.25 6.08
C SER A 267 16.55 -3.90 4.70
N LYS A 268 16.62 -5.24 4.61
CA LYS A 268 16.73 -5.94 3.33
C LYS A 268 15.55 -5.57 2.44
N SER A 269 15.82 -5.33 1.16
CA SER A 269 14.82 -4.90 0.17
C SER A 269 14.66 -5.93 -0.94
N SER A 270 13.47 -5.96 -1.50
CA SER A 270 13.14 -6.65 -2.75
C SER A 270 13.06 -5.63 -3.89
N ILE A 271 13.35 -6.06 -5.10
CA ILE A 271 13.19 -5.24 -6.31
C ILE A 271 11.81 -5.53 -6.91
N LEU A 272 10.88 -4.60 -6.77
CA LEU A 272 9.55 -4.72 -7.35
C LEU A 272 9.46 -4.02 -8.70
N ILE A 273 8.60 -4.56 -9.56
CA ILE A 273 8.21 -3.95 -10.81
C ILE A 273 7.01 -3.03 -10.55
N ALA A 274 7.14 -1.77 -10.93
CA ALA A 274 6.18 -0.69 -10.74
C ALA A 274 5.81 -0.02 -12.08
N PRO A 275 4.65 0.67 -12.14
CA PRO A 275 4.15 1.25 -13.37
C PRO A 275 4.82 2.59 -13.73
N GLN A 276 5.20 2.72 -15.00
CA GLN A 276 5.56 3.97 -15.65
C GLN A 276 4.79 4.10 -16.97
N LYS A 277 3.91 5.10 -17.07
CA LYS A 277 3.03 5.33 -18.23
C LYS A 277 2.12 4.14 -18.58
N GLY A 278 1.71 3.37 -17.57
CA GLY A 278 0.88 2.17 -17.71
C GLY A 278 1.65 0.94 -18.16
N VAL A 279 2.98 0.97 -18.12
CA VAL A 279 3.88 -0.17 -18.39
C VAL A 279 4.54 -0.58 -17.09
N MET A 280 4.55 -1.88 -16.77
CA MET A 280 5.21 -2.44 -15.59
C MET A 280 6.70 -2.68 -15.90
N ASN A 281 7.53 -1.62 -15.84
CA ASN A 281 8.96 -1.70 -16.20
C ASN A 281 9.89 -0.86 -15.31
N ARG A 282 9.35 -0.15 -14.31
CA ARG A 282 10.16 0.64 -13.38
C ARG A 282 10.48 -0.21 -12.16
N GLU A 283 11.76 -0.37 -11.86
CA GLU A 283 12.18 -1.04 -10.62
C GLU A 283 12.07 -0.07 -9.43
N ILE A 284 11.52 -0.56 -8.32
CA ILE A 284 11.49 0.12 -7.02
C ILE A 284 12.02 -0.80 -5.93
N LEU A 285 12.70 -0.22 -4.95
CA LEU A 285 13.16 -0.95 -3.77
C LEU A 285 12.12 -0.81 -2.66
N GLU A 286 11.54 -1.95 -2.25
CA GLU A 286 10.66 -2.04 -1.09
C GLU A 286 11.29 -2.95 -0.03
N SER A 287 11.28 -2.52 1.22
CA SER A 287 11.52 -3.39 2.38
C SER A 287 10.23 -3.58 3.14
N ILE A 288 9.81 -4.84 3.41
CA ILE A 288 8.65 -5.15 4.28
C ILE A 288 9.07 -5.72 5.64
N THR A 289 10.37 -5.74 5.91
CA THR A 289 11.02 -6.22 7.15
C THR A 289 11.66 -5.10 7.95
N SER A 290 11.45 -3.84 7.55
CA SER A 290 11.99 -2.65 8.19
C SER A 290 11.44 -2.42 9.60
N GLN A 291 12.04 -1.46 10.31
CA GLN A 291 11.59 -1.03 11.64
C GLN A 291 11.16 0.44 11.62
N VAL A 292 10.18 0.79 12.45
CA VAL A 292 9.74 2.16 12.64
C VAL A 292 9.53 2.47 14.11
N HIS A 293 10.07 3.59 14.57
CA HIS A 293 9.71 4.20 15.83
C HIS A 293 8.68 5.31 15.59
N VAL A 294 7.60 5.29 16.34
CA VAL A 294 6.52 6.27 16.25
C VAL A 294 6.31 6.91 17.61
N LYS A 295 6.21 8.24 17.64
CA LYS A 295 5.83 9.01 18.82
C LYS A 295 4.75 10.03 18.46
N LEU A 296 3.65 10.01 19.22
CA LEU A 296 2.58 10.99 19.14
C LEU A 296 2.54 11.79 20.44
N SER A 297 2.55 13.12 20.33
CA SER A 297 2.36 14.02 21.46
C SER A 297 1.34 15.12 21.16
N ASP A 298 0.78 15.72 22.20
CA ASP A 298 0.01 16.96 22.09
C ASP A 298 0.95 18.19 21.92
N LYS A 299 0.37 19.40 21.85
CA LYS A 299 1.14 20.65 21.77
C LYS A 299 1.81 21.07 23.08
N SER A 300 1.45 20.47 24.21
CA SER A 300 2.11 20.66 25.49
C SER A 300 3.26 19.66 25.70
N ASN A 301 3.59 18.85 24.69
CA ASN A 301 4.58 17.77 24.70
C ASN A 301 4.23 16.59 25.61
N ASN A 302 2.96 16.43 26.02
CA ASN A 302 2.52 15.22 26.68
C ASN A 302 2.51 14.07 25.66
N ILE A 303 3.12 12.95 26.00
CA ILE A 303 3.20 11.77 25.13
C ILE A 303 1.86 11.04 25.19
N ILE A 304 1.20 10.93 24.04
CA ILE A 304 -0.04 10.16 23.87
C ILE A 304 0.29 8.70 23.54
N PHE A 305 1.32 8.49 22.73
CA PHE A 305 1.80 7.15 22.36
C PHE A 305 3.27 7.18 21.96
N GLN A 306 3.98 6.10 22.28
CA GLN A 306 5.32 5.85 21.77
C GLN A 306 5.52 4.35 21.60
N GLY A 307 5.99 3.91 20.43
CA GLY A 307 6.15 2.49 20.16
C GLY A 307 7.05 2.19 18.97
N GLU A 308 7.56 0.96 18.94
CA GLU A 308 8.33 0.41 17.82
C GLU A 308 7.48 -0.60 17.05
N GLY A 309 7.39 -0.40 15.74
CA GLY A 309 6.81 -1.32 14.77
C GLY A 309 7.89 -2.09 14.05
N LYS A 310 7.67 -3.40 13.87
CA LYS A 310 8.53 -4.30 13.08
C LYS A 310 7.81 -4.69 11.80
N ASN A 311 8.50 -5.42 10.91
CA ASN A 311 7.96 -5.82 9.60
C ASN A 311 7.29 -4.65 8.89
N THR A 312 7.96 -3.51 8.89
CA THR A 312 7.48 -2.26 8.33
C THR A 312 7.72 -2.27 6.84
N GLY A 313 6.68 -1.95 6.07
CA GLY A 313 6.79 -1.61 4.65
C GLY A 313 7.44 -0.24 4.54
N LEU A 314 8.49 -0.11 3.73
CA LEU A 314 9.20 1.13 3.51
C LEU A 314 9.72 1.19 2.07
N GLU A 315 9.31 2.24 1.37
CA GLU A 315 9.76 2.58 0.03
C GLU A 315 10.32 3.99 0.02
N MET A 316 11.43 4.17 -0.71
CA MET A 316 12.11 5.45 -0.87
C MET A 316 12.55 5.59 -2.33
N VAL A 317 11.75 6.28 -3.12
CA VAL A 317 11.90 6.26 -4.58
C VAL A 317 12.15 7.66 -5.11
N GLY A 318 13.08 7.76 -6.08
CA GLY A 318 13.42 9.00 -6.77
C GLY A 318 14.33 9.96 -5.97
N ASP A 319 14.46 11.19 -6.47
CA ASP A 319 15.20 12.25 -5.78
C ASP A 319 14.39 12.80 -4.60
N LEU A 320 14.66 12.29 -3.40
CA LEU A 320 13.94 12.70 -2.19
C LEU A 320 14.23 14.15 -1.77
N SER A 321 15.27 14.80 -2.32
CA SER A 321 15.55 16.21 -2.00
C SER A 321 14.40 17.14 -2.41
N VAL A 322 13.65 16.77 -3.45
CA VAL A 322 12.49 17.54 -3.92
C VAL A 322 11.29 17.50 -2.95
N LEU A 323 11.27 16.52 -2.04
CA LEU A 323 10.21 16.34 -1.03
C LEU A 323 10.49 17.12 0.25
N LEU A 324 11.73 17.59 0.44
CA LEU A 324 12.14 18.28 1.64
C LEU A 324 11.43 19.64 1.72
N PRO A 325 10.92 20.04 2.90
CA PRO A 325 10.42 21.40 3.09
C PRO A 325 11.50 22.40 2.70
N LYS A 326 11.16 23.38 1.85
CA LYS A 326 12.06 24.51 1.60
C LYS A 326 12.22 25.29 2.91
N SER A 327 13.46 25.49 3.33
CA SER A 327 13.85 26.25 4.52
C SER A 327 13.31 27.67 4.51
#